data_AF-A0A7K2XJY6-F1
#
_entry.id   AF-A0A7K2XJY6-F1
#
_cell.length_a   1.000
_cell.length_b   1.000
_cell.length_c   1.000
_cell.angle_alpha   90.00
_cell.angle_beta   90.00
_cell.angle_gamma   90.00
#
_symmetry.space_group_name_H-M   'P 1'
#
loop_
_entity.id
_entity.type
_entity.pdbx_description
1 polymer ?
#
loop_
_entity_poly.entity_id
_entity_poly.type
_entity_poly.pdbx_seq_one_letter_code
_entity_poly.pdbx_strand_id
1 'polypeptide(L)'
;MPTAREALLDAALAALAHRPWSAVRMADLATAARVSRQTLYNEFGSKDGLARALVRREADAYLQGVRHLLAAPGPPGRTLAALAEWIVVRAAARPV
;
A
#
# COMPACT_ATOMS: atom_id res chain seq x y z
N MET A 1 15.27 -3.88 8.82
CA MET A 1 14.07 -4.14 9.63
C MET A 1 13.05 -3.07 9.29
N PRO A 2 11.80 -3.43 8.93
CA PRO A 2 10.78 -2.43 8.65
C PRO A 2 10.51 -1.57 9.90
N THR A 3 10.28 -0.29 9.69
CA THR A 3 9.82 0.63 10.74
C THR A 3 8.45 0.20 11.27
N ALA A 4 8.08 0.66 12.47
CA ALA A 4 6.74 0.41 13.03
C ALA A 4 5.63 0.86 12.06
N ARG A 5 5.85 2.01 11.40
CA ARG A 5 4.96 2.56 10.38
C ARG A 5 4.80 1.63 9.18
N GLU A 6 5.90 1.12 8.62
CA GLU A 6 5.87 0.20 7.49
C GLU A 6 5.17 -1.11 7.84
N ALA A 7 5.51 -1.71 8.99
CA ALA A 7 4.88 -2.95 9.47
C ALA A 7 3.36 -2.79 9.66
N LEU A 8 2.91 -1.64 10.16
CA LEU A 8 1.48 -1.33 10.32
C LEU A 8 0.75 -1.16 8.99
N LEU A 9 1.39 -0.52 8.00
CA LEU A 9 0.81 -0.36 6.67
C LEU A 9 0.77 -1.70 5.91
N ASP A 10 1.77 -2.57 6.09
CA ASP A 10 1.76 -3.93 5.55
C ASP A 10 0.66 -4.79 6.17
N ALA A 11 0.50 -4.73 7.50
CA ALA A 11 -0.59 -5.41 8.18
C ALA A 11 -1.97 -4.91 7.72
N ALA A 12 -2.11 -3.60 7.48
CA ALA A 12 -3.35 -3.01 6.99
C ALA A 12 -3.68 -3.48 5.55
N LEU A 13 -2.68 -3.50 4.67
CA LEU A 13 -2.84 -4.00 3.30
C LEU A 13 -3.21 -5.49 3.28
N ALA A 14 -2.53 -6.31 4.09
CA ALA A 14 -2.84 -7.73 4.21
C ALA A 14 -4.25 -7.97 4.76
N ALA A 15 -4.72 -7.14 5.71
CA ALA A 15 -6.07 -7.23 6.23
C ALA A 15 -7.13 -6.97 5.14
N LEU A 16 -6.88 -6.04 4.21
CA LEU A 16 -7.80 -5.72 3.11
C LEU A 16 -7.99 -6.88 2.12
N ALA A 17 -7.04 -7.82 2.04
CA ALA A 17 -7.17 -9.01 1.20
C ALA A 17 -8.25 -9.99 1.71
N HIS A 18 -8.67 -9.87 2.98
CA HIS A 18 -9.56 -10.83 3.62
C HIS A 18 -10.88 -10.23 4.13
N ARG A 19 -10.95 -8.91 4.32
CA ARG A 19 -12.12 -8.24 4.89
C ARG A 19 -12.23 -6.78 4.41
N PRO A 20 -13.47 -6.24 4.32
CA PRO A 20 -13.67 -4.85 3.99
C PRO A 20 -13.06 -3.92 5.05
N TRP A 21 -12.66 -2.71 4.64
CA TRP A 21 -12.03 -1.73 5.53
C TRP A 21 -12.84 -1.44 6.80
N SER A 22 -14.18 -1.38 6.70
CA SER A 22 -15.07 -1.16 7.84
C SER A 22 -14.87 -2.19 8.96
N ALA A 23 -14.57 -3.45 8.61
CA ALA A 23 -14.33 -4.54 9.56
C ALA A 23 -12.90 -4.59 10.12
N VAL A 24 -11.95 -3.82 9.57
CA VAL A 24 -10.57 -3.77 10.06
C VAL A 24 -10.50 -3.06 11.42
N ARG A 25 -9.89 -3.68 12.43
CA ARG A 25 -9.73 -3.11 13.77
C ARG A 25 -8.28 -2.70 14.02
N MET A 26 -8.10 -1.51 14.58
CA MET A 26 -6.76 -0.96 14.93
C MET A 26 -6.00 -1.90 15.86
N ALA A 27 -6.67 -2.50 16.85
CA ALA A 27 -6.05 -3.46 17.76
C ALA A 27 -5.47 -4.68 17.04
N ASP A 28 -6.22 -5.28 16.11
CA ASP A 28 -5.76 -6.44 15.33
C ASP A 28 -4.53 -6.09 14.49
N LEU A 29 -4.50 -4.88 13.92
CA LEU A 29 -3.36 -4.40 13.12
C LEU A 29 -2.10 -4.21 13.97
N ALA A 30 -2.24 -3.64 15.18
CA ALA A 30 -1.11 -3.51 16.11
C ALA A 30 -0.53 -4.88 16.48
N THR A 31 -1.39 -5.85 16.78
CA THR A 31 -0.98 -7.23 17.06
C THR A 31 -0.28 -7.87 15.86
N ALA A 32 -0.85 -7.77 14.66
CA ALA A 32 -0.26 -8.33 13.44
C ALA A 32 1.11 -7.71 13.11
N ALA A 33 1.25 -6.40 13.30
CA ALA A 33 2.50 -5.66 13.10
C ALA A 33 3.49 -5.80 14.27
N ARG A 34 3.12 -6.51 15.35
CA ARG A 34 3.92 -6.71 16.58
C ARG A 34 4.35 -5.39 17.24
N VAL A 35 3.45 -4.42 17.26
CA VAL A 35 3.65 -3.12 17.92
C VAL A 35 2.55 -2.89 18.97
N SER A 36 2.80 -1.97 19.90
CA SER A 36 1.77 -1.58 20.87
C SER A 36 0.65 -0.80 20.19
N ARG A 37 -0.57 -0.83 20.76
CA ARG A 37 -1.67 0.02 20.30
C ARG A 37 -1.31 1.50 20.38
N GLN A 38 -0.61 1.91 21.45
CA GLN A 38 -0.14 3.28 21.63
C GLN A 38 0.79 3.70 20.49
N THR A 39 1.74 2.85 20.09
CA THR A 39 2.61 3.11 18.93
C THR A 39 1.79 3.35 17.67
N LEU A 40 0.81 2.48 17.38
CA LEU A 40 -0.06 2.63 16.22
C LEU A 40 -0.85 3.96 16.26
N TYR A 41 -1.42 4.32 17.40
CA TYR A 41 -2.13 5.59 17.55
C TYR A 41 -1.19 6.80 17.48
N ASN A 42 0.04 6.69 17.96
CA ASN A 42 1.04 7.76 17.82
C ASN A 42 1.45 7.97 16.35
N GLU A 43 1.60 6.89 15.58
CA GLU A 43 1.99 6.95 14.17
C GLU A 43 0.88 7.52 13.27
N PHE A 44 -0.38 7.16 13.53
CA PHE A 44 -1.48 7.42 12.59
C PHE A 44 -2.63 8.26 13.16
N GLY A 45 -2.72 8.43 14.48
CA GLY A 45 -3.77 9.17 15.18
C GLY A 45 -5.14 8.47 15.19
N SER A 46 -5.62 8.03 14.03
CA SER A 46 -6.94 7.40 13.87
C SER A 46 -6.96 6.37 12.75
N LYS A 47 -8.07 5.61 12.64
CA LYS A 47 -8.27 4.64 11.56
C LYS A 47 -8.25 5.35 10.20
N ASP A 48 -8.85 6.53 10.11
CA ASP A 48 -8.81 7.34 8.88
C ASP A 48 -7.41 7.87 8.58
N GLY A 49 -6.64 8.22 9.60
CA GLY A 49 -5.23 8.60 9.44
C GLY A 49 -4.40 7.46 8.85
N LEU A 50 -4.60 6.23 9.35
CA LEU A 50 -4.00 5.03 8.79
C LEU A 50 -4.47 4.77 7.35
N ALA A 51 -5.77 4.92 7.06
CA ALA A 51 -6.31 4.74 5.72
C ALA A 51 -5.66 5.71 4.72
N ARG A 52 -5.58 6.99 5.07
CA ARG A 52 -4.93 8.01 4.23
C ARG A 52 -3.45 7.70 4.00
N ALA A 53 -2.74 7.26 5.04
CA ALA A 53 -1.34 6.89 4.92
C ALA A 53 -1.15 5.66 4.01
N LEU A 54 -2.04 4.66 4.10
CA LEU A 54 -2.02 3.49 3.24
C LEU A 54 -2.27 3.86 1.77
N VAL A 55 -3.35 4.58 1.49
CA VAL A 55 -3.67 5.05 0.14
C VAL A 55 -2.52 5.86 -0.44
N ARG A 56 -1.92 6.76 0.36
CA ARG A 56 -0.78 7.55 -0.09
C ARG A 56 0.43 6.69 -0.44
N ARG A 57 0.76 5.70 0.39
CA ARG A 57 1.87 4.77 0.12
C ARG A 57 1.64 3.98 -1.17
N GLU A 58 0.45 3.44 -1.37
CA GLU A 58 0.14 2.67 -2.57
C GLU A 58 0.13 3.55 -3.83
N ALA A 59 -0.39 4.77 -3.75
CA ALA A 59 -0.33 5.75 -4.84
C ALA A 59 1.10 6.16 -5.18
N ASP A 60 1.95 6.41 -4.19
CA ASP A 60 3.35 6.76 -4.40
C ASP A 60 4.10 5.58 -5.05
N ALA A 61 3.87 4.34 -4.57
CA ALA A 61 4.43 3.15 -5.19
C ALA A 61 3.95 2.98 -6.64
N TYR A 62 2.66 3.24 -6.92
CA TYR A 62 2.08 3.25 -8.26
C TYR A 62 2.80 4.23 -9.18
N LEU A 63 2.87 5.50 -8.78
CA LEU A 63 3.52 6.53 -9.58
C LEU A 63 5.00 6.27 -9.81
N GLN A 64 5.72 5.69 -8.84
CA GLN A 64 7.12 5.30 -9.02
C GLN A 64 7.29 4.23 -10.09
N GLY A 65 6.42 3.21 -10.12
CA GLY A 65 6.49 2.17 -11.14
C GLY A 65 6.15 2.70 -12.54
N VAL A 66 5.14 3.56 -12.65
CA VAL A 66 4.84 4.26 -13.91
C VAL A 66 6.04 5.06 -14.40
N ARG A 67 6.65 5.87 -13.52
CA ARG A 67 7.85 6.66 -13.85
C ARG A 67 9.01 5.79 -14.31
N HIS A 68 9.23 4.65 -13.66
CA HIS A 68 10.30 3.72 -14.02
C HIS A 68 10.11 3.16 -15.43
N LEU A 69 8.89 2.74 -15.77
CA LEU A 69 8.56 2.22 -17.10
C LEU A 69 8.68 3.30 -18.19
N LEU A 70 8.22 4.52 -17.90
CA LEU A 70 8.33 5.65 -18.82
C LEU A 70 9.79 6.10 -19.06
N ALA A 71 10.68 5.90 -18.09
CA ALA A 71 12.09 6.21 -18.22
C ALA A 71 12.89 5.14 -19.00
N ALA A 72 12.29 3.98 -19.29
CA ALA A 72 12.97 2.91 -20.00
C ALA A 72 13.20 3.29 -21.49
N PRO A 73 14.43 3.16 -22.01
CA PRO A 73 14.71 3.47 -23.41
C PRO A 73 14.03 2.45 -24.33
N GLY A 74 13.34 2.93 -25.37
CA GLY A 74 12.68 2.09 -26.34
C GLY A 74 11.65 2.83 -27.19
N PRO A 75 11.10 2.18 -28.23
CA PRO A 75 10.05 2.77 -29.04
C PRO A 75 8.77 2.97 -28.20
N PRO A 76 8.06 4.11 -28.36
CA PRO A 76 6.91 4.46 -27.52
C PRO A 76 5.84 3.37 -27.41
N GLY A 77 5.55 2.66 -28.50
CA GLY A 77 4.56 1.58 -28.49
C GLY A 77 4.90 0.44 -27.54
N ARG A 78 6.20 0.08 -27.39
CA ARG A 78 6.65 -0.96 -26.45
C ARG A 78 6.50 -0.50 -25.01
N THR A 79 6.85 0.76 -24.74
CA THR A 79 6.72 1.38 -23.41
C THR A 79 5.26 1.45 -22.98
N LEU A 80 4.35 1.83 -23.89
CA LEU A 80 2.91 1.87 -23.61
C LEU A 80 2.33 0.49 -23.34
N ALA A 81 2.73 -0.53 -24.11
CA ALA A 81 2.30 -1.92 -23.87
C ALA A 81 2.76 -2.42 -22.49
N ALA A 82 4.05 -2.22 -22.16
CA ALA A 82 4.60 -2.61 -20.85
C ALA A 82 3.92 -1.88 -19.69
N LEU A 83 3.58 -0.60 -19.87
CA LEU A 83 2.82 0.17 -18.89
C LEU A 83 1.41 -0.40 -18.69
N ALA A 84 0.69 -0.70 -19.78
CA ALA A 84 -0.65 -1.27 -19.71
C ALA A 84 -0.66 -2.63 -19.00
N GLU A 85 0.26 -3.53 -19.38
CA GLU A 85 0.44 -4.84 -18.72
C GLU A 85 0.70 -4.68 -17.23
N TRP A 86 1.61 -3.78 -16.87
CA TRP A 86 1.96 -3.56 -15.47
C TRP A 86 0.81 -2.99 -14.64
N ILE A 87 0.01 -2.06 -15.19
CA ILE A 87 -1.16 -1.51 -14.52
C ILE A 87 -2.16 -2.62 -14.21
N VAL A 88 -2.47 -3.47 -15.19
CA VAL A 88 -3.42 -4.58 -15.03
C VAL A 88 -2.95 -5.57 -13.96
N VAL A 89 -1.68 -5.99 -14.03
CA VAL A 89 -1.10 -6.92 -13.03
C VAL A 89 -1.11 -6.31 -11.63
N ARG A 90 -0.75 -5.02 -11.50
CA ARG A 90 -0.71 -4.35 -10.20
C ARG A 90 -2.09 -4.15 -9.60
N ALA A 91 -3.09 -3.79 -10.40
CA ALA A 91 -4.47 -3.64 -9.94
C ALA A 91 -5.05 -4.97 -9.44
N ALA A 92 -4.72 -6.09 -10.08
CA ALA A 92 -5.17 -7.42 -9.64
C ALA A 92 -4.52 -7.88 -8.31
N ALA A 93 -3.31 -7.40 -8.00
CA ALA A 93 -2.53 -7.86 -6.85
C ALA A 93 -2.67 -7.00 -5.59
N ARG A 94 -3.31 -5.82 -5.67
CA ARG A 94 -3.36 -4.84 -4.57
C ARG A 94 -4.82 -4.41 -4.30
N PRO A 95 -5.38 -4.70 -3.11
CA PRO A 95 -6.81 -4.48 -2.82
C PRO A 95 -7.17 -3.02 -2.42
N VAL A 96 -6.42 -2.02 -2.89
CA VAL A 96 -6.59 -0.59 -2.53
C VAL A 96 -7.01 0.22 -3.74
#